data_AF-A0A940PCW0-F1
#
_entry.id   AF-A0A940PCW0-F1
#
_cell.length_a   1.000
_cell.length_b   1.000
_cell.length_c   1.000
_cell.angle_alpha   90.00
_cell.angle_beta   90.00
_cell.angle_gamma   90.00
#
_symmetry.space_group_name_H-M   'P 1'
#
loop_
_entity.id
_entity.type
_entity.pdbx_description
1 polymer ?
#
loop_
_entity_poly.entity_id
_entity_poly.type
_entity_poly.pdbx_seq_one_letter_code
_entity_poly.pdbx_strand_id
1 'polypeptide(L)'
;MKWNVKSVSGAVMIVIGVWGLISWGGLAGLFSYLIALVMLRFGYKLWVEADSTLKKICSGLVIAAGVGLMLYWLPMLLNMVIAAALIYFGWRLLRSGQSHSNIYRY
;
A
#
# COMPACT_ATOMS: atom_id res chain seq x y z
N MET A 1 30.95 -11.71 17.18
CA MET A 1 29.62 -11.12 16.93
C MET A 1 28.56 -12.01 17.55
N LYS A 2 28.00 -11.65 18.72
CA LYS A 2 26.81 -12.34 19.25
C LYS A 2 25.63 -11.85 18.42
N TRP A 3 25.13 -12.67 17.50
CA TRP A 3 23.97 -12.34 16.67
C TRP A 3 22.77 -12.13 17.61
N ASN A 4 22.38 -10.87 17.82
CA ASN A 4 21.23 -10.54 18.64
C ASN A 4 19.98 -10.94 17.83
N VAL A 5 19.28 -11.99 18.26
CA VAL A 5 18.11 -12.58 17.56
C VAL A 5 17.08 -11.50 17.18
N LYS A 6 16.95 -10.44 17.99
CA LYS A 6 16.08 -9.28 17.73
C LYS A 6 16.50 -8.44 16.51
N SER A 7 17.81 -8.34 16.26
CA SER A 7 18.35 -7.61 15.10
C SER A 7 18.19 -8.43 13.81
N VAL A 8 18.30 -9.76 13.91
CA VAL A 8 18.13 -10.68 12.76
C VAL A 8 16.67 -10.72 12.34
N SER A 9 15.75 -10.87 13.31
CA SER A 9 14.32 -10.86 13.02
C SER A 9 13.85 -9.51 12.45
N GLY A 10 14.41 -8.40 12.94
CA GLY A 10 14.15 -7.08 12.38
C GLY A 10 14.59 -6.93 10.92
N ALA A 11 15.78 -7.44 10.57
CA ALA A 11 16.27 -7.43 9.19
C ALA A 11 15.41 -8.32 8.26
N VAL A 12 15.03 -9.50 8.72
CA VAL A 12 14.15 -10.42 7.96
C VAL A 12 12.78 -9.79 7.71
N MET A 13 12.19 -9.12 8.71
CA MET A 13 10.91 -8.41 8.55
C MET A 13 10.98 -7.28 7.50
N ILE A 14 12.08 -6.51 7.47
CA ILE A 14 12.27 -5.48 6.44
C ILE A 14 12.40 -6.11 5.06
N VAL A 15 13.21 -7.17 4.92
CA VAL A 15 13.41 -7.83 3.62
C VAL A 15 12.08 -8.40 3.10
N ILE A 16 11.30 -9.06 3.95
CA ILE A 16 9.98 -9.58 3.57
C ILE A 16 9.02 -8.44 3.20
N GLY A 17 9.01 -7.35 3.96
CA GLY A 17 8.18 -6.18 3.66
C GLY A 17 8.54 -5.53 2.32
N VAL A 18 9.83 -5.30 2.06
CA VAL A 18 10.31 -4.73 0.79
C VAL A 18 10.02 -5.68 -0.37
N TRP A 19 10.26 -6.99 -0.19
CA TRP A 19 9.93 -8.00 -1.18
C TRP A 19 8.43 -8.03 -1.48
N GLY A 20 7.57 -7.84 -0.47
CA GLY A 20 6.13 -7.75 -0.65
C GLY A 20 5.68 -6.50 -1.40
N LEU A 21 6.36 -5.35 -1.21
CA LEU A 21 6.07 -4.14 -2.00
C LEU A 21 6.37 -4.33 -3.49
N ILE A 22 7.43 -5.07 -3.82
CA ILE A 22 7.89 -5.28 -5.20
C ILE A 22 7.17 -6.46 -5.86
N SER A 23 7.18 -7.64 -5.24
CA SER A 23 6.67 -8.88 -5.85
C SER A 23 5.15 -9.03 -5.77
N TRP A 24 4.51 -8.59 -4.69
CA TRP A 24 3.05 -8.63 -4.53
C TRP A 24 2.36 -7.40 -5.11
N GLY A 25 3.10 -6.53 -5.81
CA GLY A 25 2.55 -5.42 -6.57
C GLY A 25 1.95 -4.31 -5.70
N GLY A 26 2.50 -4.05 -4.50
CA GLY A 26 2.07 -2.92 -3.67
C GLY A 26 2.18 -1.58 -4.41
N LEU A 27 3.24 -1.39 -5.21
CA LEU A 27 3.38 -0.25 -6.12
C LEU A 27 2.30 -0.22 -7.21
N ALA A 28 2.01 -1.36 -7.84
CA ALA A 28 0.96 -1.47 -8.84
C ALA A 28 -0.42 -1.15 -8.26
N GLY A 29 -0.68 -1.57 -7.01
CA GLY A 29 -1.87 -1.23 -6.24
C GLY A 29 -2.02 0.26 -5.96
N LEU A 30 -0.92 0.96 -5.72
CA LEU A 30 -0.94 2.40 -5.53
C LEU A 30 -1.27 3.15 -6.83
N PHE A 31 -0.65 2.75 -7.94
CA PHE A 31 -0.94 3.33 -9.26
C PHE A 31 -2.37 3.06 -9.73
N SER A 32 -2.89 1.83 -9.53
CA SER A 32 -4.27 1.49 -9.89
C SER A 32 -5.29 2.29 -9.09
N TYR A 33 -5.04 2.55 -7.81
CA TYR A 33 -5.89 3.42 -6.99
C TYR A 33 -5.87 4.88 -7.46
N LEU A 34 -4.70 5.37 -7.88
CA LEU A 34 -4.53 6.71 -8.43
C LEU A 34 -5.31 6.87 -9.75
N ILE A 35 -5.26 5.86 -10.61
CA ILE A 35 -6.05 5.80 -11.84
C ILE A 35 -7.55 5.75 -11.53
N ALA A 36 -7.96 4.93 -10.55
CA ALA A 36 -9.35 4.83 -10.13
C ALA A 36 -9.90 6.17 -9.59
N LEU A 37 -9.11 6.92 -8.84
CA LEU A 37 -9.45 8.29 -8.39
C LEU A 37 -9.63 9.25 -9.57
N VAL A 38 -8.74 9.19 -10.57
CA VAL A 38 -8.85 10.02 -11.77
C VAL A 38 -10.11 9.66 -12.56
N MET A 39 -10.42 8.38 -12.73
CA MET A 39 -11.66 7.90 -13.37
C MET A 39 -12.90 8.36 -12.61
N LEU A 40 -12.91 8.27 -11.28
CA LEU A 40 -14.01 8.74 -10.45
C LEU A 40 -14.22 10.25 -10.61
N ARG A 41 -13.15 11.04 -10.60
CA ARG A 41 -13.24 12.49 -10.79
C ARG A 41 -13.74 12.85 -12.18
N PHE A 42 -13.26 12.16 -13.21
CA PHE A 42 -13.73 12.33 -14.59
C PHE A 42 -15.20 11.94 -14.72
N GLY A 43 -15.60 10.78 -14.21
CA GLY A 43 -16.99 10.31 -14.22
C GLY A 43 -17.92 11.27 -13.49
N TYR A 44 -17.51 11.79 -12.34
CA TYR A 44 -18.26 12.81 -11.60
C TYR A 44 -18.38 14.12 -12.39
N LYS A 45 -17.31 14.60 -13.00
CA LYS A 45 -17.35 15.81 -13.82
C LYS A 45 -18.28 15.63 -15.03
N LEU A 46 -18.22 14.48 -15.68
CA LEU A 46 -19.10 14.10 -16.79
C LEU A 46 -20.57 14.01 -16.35
N TRP A 47 -20.83 13.59 -15.11
CA TRP A 47 -22.17 13.54 -14.52
C TRP A 47 -22.75 14.94 -14.33
N VAL A 48 -21.93 15.89 -13.85
CA VAL A 48 -22.35 17.28 -13.62
C VAL A 48 -22.64 18.01 -14.94
N GLU A 49 -21.85 17.75 -15.99
CA GLU A 49 -22.01 18.34 -17.33
C GLU A 49 -23.00 17.53 -18.22
N ALA A 50 -23.69 16.52 -17.68
CA ALA A 50 -24.58 15.67 -18.46
C ALA A 50 -25.96 16.32 -18.68
N ASP A 51 -26.13 16.95 -19.85
CA ASP A 51 -27.43 17.45 -20.34
C ASP A 51 -28.39 16.35 -20.82
N SER A 52 -27.89 15.15 -21.16
CA SER A 52 -28.71 14.06 -21.70
C SER A 52 -28.77 12.84 -20.77
N THR A 53 -29.90 12.13 -20.79
CA THR A 53 -30.14 10.92 -20.00
C THR A 53 -29.10 9.83 -20.29
N LEU A 54 -28.65 9.71 -21.56
CA LEU A 54 -27.58 8.80 -21.98
C LEU A 54 -26.21 9.17 -21.36
N LYS A 55 -25.87 10.46 -21.29
CA LYS A 55 -24.63 10.92 -20.64
C LYS A 55 -24.65 10.65 -19.13
N LYS A 56 -25.80 10.81 -18.47
CA LYS A 56 -25.97 10.45 -17.05
C LYS A 56 -25.73 8.97 -16.80
N ILE A 57 -26.35 8.09 -17.58
CA ILE A 57 -26.16 6.62 -17.46
C ILE A 57 -24.70 6.24 -17.70
N CYS A 58 -24.07 6.81 -18.73
CA CYS A 58 -22.66 6.55 -19.04
C CYS A 58 -21.73 7.03 -17.91
N SER A 59 -21.98 8.22 -17.36
CA SER A 59 -21.22 8.73 -16.21
C SER A 59 -21.37 7.86 -14.97
N GLY A 60 -22.57 7.31 -14.73
CA GLY A 60 -22.80 6.38 -13.63
C GLY A 60 -22.11 5.05 -13.79
N LEU A 61 -22.04 4.51 -15.00
CA LEU A 61 -21.25 3.33 -15.31
C LEU A 61 -19.75 3.58 -15.11
N VAL A 62 -19.24 4.75 -15.47
CA VAL A 62 -17.83 5.12 -15.25
C VAL A 62 -17.51 5.25 -13.76
N ILE A 63 -18.41 5.85 -12.96
CA ILE A 63 -18.28 5.93 -11.50
C ILE A 63 -18.32 4.52 -10.90
N ALA A 64 -19.30 3.70 -11.28
CA ALA A 64 -19.44 2.33 -10.79
C ALA A 64 -18.22 1.46 -11.15
N ALA A 65 -17.67 1.60 -12.36
CA ALA A 65 -16.45 0.94 -12.78
C ALA A 65 -15.24 1.42 -11.96
N GLY A 66 -15.13 2.72 -11.69
CA GLY A 66 -14.09 3.28 -10.81
C GLY A 66 -14.16 2.75 -9.38
N VAL A 67 -15.35 2.66 -8.79
CA VAL A 67 -15.57 2.07 -7.46
C VAL A 67 -15.28 0.57 -7.46
N GLY A 68 -15.74 -0.16 -8.49
CA GLY A 68 -15.46 -1.59 -8.64
C GLY A 68 -13.96 -1.89 -8.75
N LEU A 69 -13.24 -1.04 -9.48
CA LEU A 69 -11.79 -1.16 -9.62
C LEU A 69 -11.07 -0.85 -8.30
N MET A 70 -11.53 0.11 -7.51
CA MET A 70 -11.04 0.33 -6.14
C MET A 70 -11.27 -0.90 -5.25
N LEU A 71 -12.47 -1.48 -5.27
CA LEU A 71 -12.79 -2.67 -4.46
C LEU A 71 -11.95 -3.89 -4.86
N TYR A 72 -11.73 -4.08 -6.16
CA TYR A 72 -10.90 -5.18 -6.67
C TYR A 72 -9.44 -5.06 -6.25
N TRP A 73 -8.89 -3.84 -6.25
CA TRP A 73 -7.49 -3.56 -5.87
C TRP A 73 -7.28 -3.31 -4.36
N LEU A 74 -8.36 -3.27 -3.58
CA LEU A 74 -8.36 -3.11 -2.13
C LEU A 74 -7.46 -4.12 -1.37
N PRO A 75 -7.45 -5.44 -1.68
CA PRO A 75 -6.51 -6.38 -1.05
C PRO A 75 -5.04 -6.05 -1.34
N MET A 76 -4.75 -5.44 -2.49
CA MET A 76 -3.39 -5.05 -2.87
C MET A 76 -2.91 -3.82 -2.09
N LEU A 77 -3.81 -2.89 -1.79
CA LEU A 77 -3.58 -1.80 -0.85
C LEU A 77 -3.35 -2.31 0.58
N LEU A 78 -4.13 -3.30 1.02
CA LEU A 78 -3.97 -3.92 2.33
C LEU A 78 -2.58 -4.57 2.46
N ASN A 79 -2.13 -5.27 1.42
CA ASN A 79 -0.76 -5.80 1.35
C ASN A 79 0.30 -4.71 1.47
N MET A 80 0.09 -3.55 0.83
CA MET A 80 1.01 -2.42 0.94
C MET A 80 1.09 -1.88 2.37
N VAL A 81 -0.04 -1.77 3.07
CA VAL A 81 -0.10 -1.33 4.48
C VAL A 81 0.61 -2.34 5.40
N ILE A 82 0.37 -3.64 5.20
CA ILE A 82 1.03 -4.71 5.96
C ILE A 82 2.55 -4.68 5.72
N ALA A 83 2.98 -4.51 4.47
CA ALA A 83 4.39 -4.42 4.12
C ALA A 83 5.06 -3.20 4.76
N ALA A 84 4.40 -2.03 4.76
CA ALA A 84 4.88 -0.84 5.44
C ALA A 84 4.98 -1.04 6.96
N ALA A 85 3.99 -1.71 7.56
CA ALA A 85 4.02 -2.05 8.98
C ALA A 85 5.19 -2.99 9.31
N LEU A 86 5.42 -4.04 8.49
CA LEU A 86 6.54 -4.97 8.66
C LEU A 86 7.90 -4.24 8.57
N ILE A 87 8.06 -3.32 7.63
CA ILE A 87 9.28 -2.51 7.51
C ILE A 87 9.47 -1.63 8.75
N TYR A 88 8.40 -0.95 9.21
CA TYR A 88 8.47 -0.09 10.39
C TYR A 88 8.78 -0.86 11.68
N PHE A 89 8.10 -1.99 11.92
CA PHE A 89 8.36 -2.84 13.08
C PHE A 89 9.75 -3.49 13.01
N GLY A 90 10.18 -3.95 11.83
CA GLY A 90 11.52 -4.47 11.61
C GLY A 90 12.61 -3.43 11.89
N TRP A 91 12.39 -2.18 11.46
CA TRP A 91 13.28 -1.05 11.74
C TRP A 91 13.35 -0.70 13.23
N ARG A 92 12.21 -0.72 13.93
CA ARG A 92 12.15 -0.49 15.38
C ARG A 92 12.87 -1.60 16.17
N LEU A 93 12.74 -2.85 15.73
CA LEU A 93 13.45 -3.99 16.31
C LEU A 93 14.97 -3.91 16.09
N LEU A 94 15.39 -3.48 14.90
CA LEU A 94 16.81 -3.20 14.60
C LEU A 94 17.40 -2.13 15.52
N ARG A 95 16.71 -0.98 15.68
CA ARG A 95 17.16 0.09 16.60
C ARG A 95 17.27 -0.38 18.05
N SER A 96 16.28 -1.10 18.55
CA SER A 96 16.27 -1.59 19.94
C SER A 96 17.27 -2.73 20.19
N GLY A 97 17.58 -3.53 19.17
CA GLY A 97 18.63 -4.56 19.21
C GLY A 97 20.04 -3.96 19.24
N GLN A 98 20.26 -2.83 18.57
CA GLN A 98 21.54 -2.11 18.59
C GLN A 98 21.83 -1.46 19.95
N SER A 99 20.82 -0.91 20.63
CA SER A 99 21.00 -0.29 21.96
C SER A 99 21.46 -1.28 23.04
N HIS A 100 20.95 -2.52 23.02
CA HIS A 100 21.39 -3.56 23.97
C HIS A 100 22.77 -4.13 23.65
N SER A 101 23.24 -4.04 22.40
CA SER A 101 24.58 -4.50 22.01
C SER A 101 25.71 -3.62 22.58
N ASN A 102 25.42 -2.38 22.95
CA ASN A 102 26.41 -1.45 23.50
C ASN A 102 26.54 -1.50 25.03
N ILE A 103 25.62 -2.18 25.73
CA ILE A 103 25.65 -2.27 27.20
C ILE A 103 26.59 -3.39 27.69
N TYR A 104 26.93 -4.37 26.83
CA TYR A 104 27.87 -5.46 27.14
C TYR A 104 29.33 -5.17 26.72
N ARG A 105 29.73 -3.89 26.69
CA ARG A 105 31.09 -3.48 26.29
C ARG A 105 31.89 -2.76 27.38
N TYR A 106 31.47 -2.89 28.64
CA TYR A 106 32.26 -2.56 29.81
C TYR A 106 32.57 -3.84 30.59
#